data_AF-C0JW62-F1
#
_entry.id   AF-C0JW62-F1
#
_cell.length_a   1.000
_cell.length_b   1.000
_cell.length_c   1.000
_cell.angle_alpha   90.00
_cell.angle_beta   90.00
_cell.angle_gamma   90.00
#
_symmetry.space_group_name_H-M   'P 1'
#
loop_
_entity.id
_entity.type
_entity.pdbx_description
1 polymer ?
#
loop_
_entity_poly.entity_id
_entity_poly.type
_entity_poly.pdbx_seq_one_letter_code
_entity_poly.pdbx_strand_id
1 'polypeptide(L)'
;MVREQYTTATEGTQVERPENQAVYKIGIYGWRKRCLYLFVLLLLILLLVNLALTIWILRVMWFSPAGMGHLQVKQEGLRLEGDSEFLFPLYAKEIRSRVDSPLLLQSPQNVTLSARTVEGEVTGRLTAGPQMVEIQSQHFHINSRDGRPLFTVDEREAVVGADKLRVT
;
A
#
# COMPACT_ATOMS: atom_id res chain seq x y z
N MET A 1 -84.72 -64.08 55.17
CA MET A 1 -83.69 -65.09 55.52
C MET A 1 -83.09 -65.55 54.20
N VAL A 2 -81.82 -65.43 53.83
CA VAL A 2 -80.55 -65.13 54.50
C VAL A 2 -79.58 -64.56 53.42
N ARG A 3 -78.61 -63.78 53.90
CA ARG A 3 -77.35 -63.28 53.29
C ARG A 3 -76.71 -64.27 52.29
N GLU A 4 -75.89 -63.87 51.32
CA GLU A 4 -74.51 -63.43 51.57
C GLU A 4 -73.89 -62.61 50.43
N GLN A 5 -73.37 -61.47 50.88
CA GLN A 5 -72.30 -60.68 50.29
C GLN A 5 -70.95 -61.29 50.75
N TYR A 6 -69.83 -60.71 50.32
CA TYR A 6 -68.44 -60.96 50.73
C TYR A 6 -67.69 -62.01 49.93
N THR A 7 -66.40 -61.91 49.60
CA THR A 7 -65.34 -60.89 49.57
C THR A 7 -64.14 -61.72 49.13
N THR A 8 -63.29 -61.26 48.20
CA THR A 8 -61.83 -61.46 48.32
C THR A 8 -61.08 -60.61 47.30
N ALA A 9 -60.34 -59.66 47.85
CA ALA A 9 -59.25 -58.95 47.20
C ALA A 9 -58.06 -59.90 46.95
N THR A 10 -57.27 -59.66 45.91
CA THR A 10 -55.82 -59.95 45.91
C THR A 10 -55.11 -59.00 44.94
N GLU A 11 -54.04 -58.42 45.45
CA GLU A 11 -53.13 -57.41 44.91
C GLU A 11 -52.34 -57.86 43.67
N GLY A 12 -51.85 -56.89 42.88
CA GLY A 12 -50.79 -57.17 41.91
C GLY A 12 -50.53 -56.07 40.89
N THR A 13 -49.67 -55.11 41.28
CA THR A 13 -48.59 -54.57 40.44
C THR A 13 -48.94 -53.59 39.31
N GLN A 14 -48.68 -52.31 39.59
CA GLN A 14 -48.29 -51.35 38.55
C GLN A 14 -47.03 -51.83 37.83
N VAL A 15 -46.95 -51.66 36.50
CA VAL A 15 -45.79 -51.08 35.78
C VAL A 15 -46.11 -50.99 34.28
N GLU A 16 -45.72 -49.83 33.74
CA GLU A 16 -45.66 -49.29 32.37
C GLU A 16 -45.71 -50.25 31.17
N ARG A 17 -46.35 -49.76 30.09
CA ARG A 17 -45.63 -49.37 28.83
C ARG A 17 -46.61 -48.72 27.82
N PRO A 18 -46.67 -47.38 27.69
CA PRO A 18 -47.11 -46.82 26.42
C PRO A 18 -46.03 -47.17 25.40
N GLU A 19 -46.43 -47.81 24.30
CA GLU A 19 -45.54 -48.12 23.21
C GLU A 19 -44.79 -46.88 22.77
N ASN A 20 -43.47 -46.95 22.90
CA ASN A 20 -42.52 -45.90 22.57
C ASN A 20 -42.40 -45.80 21.03
N GLN A 21 -43.50 -45.50 20.34
CA GLN A 21 -43.54 -45.24 18.89
C GLN A 21 -43.13 -43.80 18.56
N ALA A 22 -42.67 -43.02 19.55
CA ALA A 22 -42.16 -41.67 19.35
C ALA A 22 -40.63 -41.59 19.16
N VAL A 23 -39.90 -42.73 19.22
CA VAL A 23 -38.43 -42.70 19.33
C VAL A 23 -37.69 -42.89 18.01
N TYR A 24 -38.34 -43.33 16.93
CA TYR A 24 -37.61 -43.73 15.69
C TYR A 24 -37.94 -42.96 14.40
N LYS A 25 -38.46 -41.73 14.49
CA LYS A 25 -38.59 -40.84 13.31
C LYS A 25 -37.85 -39.49 13.41
N ILE A 26 -37.05 -39.27 14.46
CA ILE A 26 -36.28 -38.02 14.66
C ILE A 26 -34.76 -38.19 14.43
N GLY A 27 -34.28 -39.40 14.12
CA GLY A 27 -32.82 -39.66 14.04
C GLY A 27 -32.13 -39.20 12.75
N ILE A 28 -32.70 -39.45 11.58
CA ILE A 28 -31.92 -39.41 10.31
C ILE A 28 -32.24 -38.16 9.46
N TYR A 29 -33.48 -37.68 9.45
CA TYR A 29 -33.85 -36.49 8.66
C TYR A 29 -33.53 -35.16 9.39
N GLY A 30 -33.46 -35.19 10.73
CA GLY A 30 -33.12 -34.02 11.55
C GLY A 30 -31.62 -33.72 11.60
N TRP A 31 -30.77 -34.74 11.58
CA TRP A 31 -29.30 -34.58 11.62
C TRP A 31 -28.74 -33.94 10.36
N ARG A 32 -29.28 -34.26 9.17
CA ARG A 32 -28.87 -33.63 7.91
C ARG A 32 -29.17 -32.13 7.89
N LYS A 33 -30.36 -31.72 8.37
CA LYS A 33 -30.72 -30.30 8.50
C LYS A 33 -29.82 -29.58 9.49
N ARG A 34 -29.56 -30.17 10.66
CA ARG A 34 -28.63 -29.62 11.66
C ARG A 34 -27.19 -29.52 11.15
N CYS A 35 -26.72 -30.51 10.40
CA CYS A 35 -25.41 -30.48 9.74
C CYS A 35 -25.33 -29.36 8.70
N LEU A 36 -26.39 -29.18 7.90
CA LEU A 36 -26.47 -28.08 6.95
C LEU A 36 -26.49 -26.72 7.66
N TYR A 37 -27.24 -26.55 8.75
CA TYR A 37 -27.22 -25.32 9.54
C TYR A 37 -25.84 -25.05 10.18
N LEU A 38 -25.16 -26.08 10.68
CA LEU A 38 -23.81 -25.96 11.23
C LEU A 38 -22.81 -25.59 10.14
N PHE A 39 -22.91 -26.19 8.96
CA PHE A 39 -22.10 -25.85 7.80
C PHE A 39 -22.35 -24.42 7.31
N VAL A 40 -23.62 -24.00 7.22
CA VAL A 40 -23.98 -22.60 6.88
C VAL A 40 -23.49 -21.63 7.95
N LEU A 41 -23.60 -21.97 9.23
CA LEU A 41 -23.06 -21.18 10.33
C LEU A 41 -21.53 -21.07 10.25
N LEU A 42 -20.84 -22.16 9.97
CA LEU A 42 -19.39 -22.19 9.79
C LEU A 42 -18.98 -21.32 8.60
N LEU A 43 -19.67 -21.44 7.46
CA LEU A 43 -19.45 -20.58 6.30
C LEU A 43 -19.70 -19.10 6.62
N LEU A 44 -20.73 -18.79 7.40
CA LEU A 44 -21.01 -17.43 7.84
C LEU A 44 -19.90 -16.90 8.74
N ILE A 45 -19.37 -17.71 9.65
CA ILE A 45 -18.23 -17.33 10.50
C ILE A 45 -17.00 -17.08 9.64
N LEU A 46 -16.68 -17.97 8.69
CA LEU A 46 -15.57 -17.78 7.77
C LEU A 46 -15.73 -16.50 6.95
N LEU A 47 -16.95 -16.18 6.49
CA LEU A 47 -17.23 -14.94 5.79
C LEU A 47 -16.96 -13.72 6.68
N LEU A 48 -17.44 -13.74 7.94
CA LEU A 48 -17.23 -12.63 8.88
C LEU A 48 -15.74 -12.45 9.22
N VAL A 49 -15.00 -13.53 9.43
CA VAL A 49 -13.55 -13.48 9.67
C VAL A 49 -12.83 -12.91 8.45
N ASN A 50 -13.16 -13.37 7.24
CA ASN A 50 -12.56 -12.83 6.02
C ASN A 50 -12.91 -11.35 5.81
N LEU A 51 -14.14 -10.92 6.13
CA LEU A 51 -14.55 -9.53 6.06
C LEU A 51 -13.79 -8.68 7.08
N ALA A 52 -13.69 -9.15 8.34
CA ALA A 52 -12.94 -8.48 9.39
C ALA A 52 -11.45 -8.37 9.03
N LEU A 53 -10.85 -9.44 8.49
CA LEU A 53 -9.47 -9.44 8.01
C LEU A 53 -9.29 -8.44 6.86
N THR A 54 -10.22 -8.39 5.92
CA THR A 54 -10.20 -7.42 4.81
C THR A 54 -10.24 -5.98 5.34
N ILE A 55 -11.17 -5.67 6.25
CA ILE A 55 -11.29 -4.34 6.88
C ILE A 55 -10.02 -4.01 7.67
N TRP A 56 -9.43 -4.99 8.37
CA TRP A 56 -8.20 -4.80 9.11
C TRP A 56 -7.01 -4.49 8.19
N ILE A 57 -6.83 -5.24 7.10
CA ILE A 57 -5.79 -4.97 6.09
C ILE A 57 -5.97 -3.58 5.50
N LEU A 58 -7.19 -3.21 5.10
CA LEU A 58 -7.48 -1.87 4.57
C LEU A 58 -7.12 -0.76 5.57
N ARG A 59 -7.43 -0.97 6.85
CA ARG A 59 -7.09 -0.04 7.93
C ARG A 59 -5.58 0.07 8.17
N VAL A 60 -4.87 -1.06 8.26
CA VAL A 60 -3.41 -1.09 8.49
C VAL A 60 -2.66 -0.47 7.32
N MET A 61 -3.12 -0.71 6.09
CA MET A 61 -2.52 -0.14 4.89
C MET A 61 -2.94 1.33 4.62
N TRP A 62 -3.65 1.97 5.56
CA TRP A 62 -4.11 3.36 5.44
C TRP A 62 -4.83 3.65 4.10
N PHE A 63 -5.63 2.68 3.61
CA PHE A 63 -6.47 2.90 2.44
C PHE A 63 -7.63 3.80 2.82
N SER A 64 -7.59 5.03 2.33
CA SER A 64 -8.67 5.99 2.37
C SER A 64 -9.39 5.99 1.01
N PRO A 65 -10.69 6.34 0.96
CA PRO A 65 -11.34 6.65 -0.31
C PRO A 65 -10.60 7.73 -1.13
N ALA A 66 -9.74 8.53 -0.48
CA ALA A 66 -8.92 9.56 -1.12
C ALA A 66 -7.52 9.07 -1.60
N GLY A 67 -7.06 7.87 -1.21
CA GLY A 67 -5.73 7.39 -1.57
C GLY A 67 -5.13 6.30 -0.66
N MET A 68 -3.90 5.89 -0.99
CA MET A 68 -3.11 4.91 -0.24
C MET A 68 -1.97 5.63 0.49
N GLY A 69 -2.02 5.71 1.82
CA GLY A 69 -0.97 6.38 2.61
C GLY A 69 -0.71 7.82 2.18
N HIS A 70 0.54 8.15 1.85
CA HIS A 70 0.94 9.48 1.37
C HIS A 70 0.50 9.79 -0.07
N LEU A 71 0.04 8.78 -0.84
CA LEU A 71 -0.39 8.93 -2.22
C LEU A 71 -1.90 9.14 -2.31
N GLN A 72 -2.31 10.37 -2.63
CA GLN A 72 -3.69 10.76 -2.88
C GLN A 72 -3.99 10.78 -4.37
N VAL A 73 -5.13 10.18 -4.75
CA VAL A 73 -5.63 10.23 -6.13
C VAL A 73 -6.67 11.36 -6.21
N LYS A 74 -6.32 12.46 -6.88
CA LYS A 74 -7.21 13.60 -7.12
C LYS A 74 -7.67 13.61 -8.57
N GLN A 75 -8.73 14.37 -8.87
CA GLN A 75 -9.21 14.53 -10.25
C GLN A 75 -8.15 15.09 -11.20
N GLU A 76 -7.23 15.91 -10.67
CA GLU A 76 -6.12 16.53 -11.41
C GLU A 76 -4.90 15.61 -11.59
N GLY A 77 -4.86 14.45 -10.90
CA GLY A 77 -3.75 13.51 -10.97
C GLY A 77 -3.36 12.92 -9.61
N LEU A 78 -2.12 12.41 -9.54
CA LEU A 78 -1.56 11.79 -8.34
C LEU A 78 -0.81 12.84 -7.51
N ARG A 79 -1.09 12.88 -6.21
CA ARG A 79 -0.39 13.75 -5.25
C ARG A 79 0.24 12.90 -4.16
N LEU A 80 1.56 12.95 -4.04
CA LEU A 80 2.31 12.25 -3.02
C LEU A 80 2.80 13.25 -1.97
N GLU A 81 2.41 13.07 -0.70
CA GLU A 81 2.74 13.98 0.40
C GLU A 81 3.34 13.23 1.58
N GLY A 82 4.66 13.31 1.76
CA GLY A 82 5.38 12.70 2.87
C GLY A 82 6.67 12.04 2.40
N ASP A 83 7.31 11.31 3.31
CA ASP A 83 8.46 10.47 2.98
C ASP A 83 7.99 9.32 2.10
N SER A 84 8.63 9.13 0.96
CA SER A 84 8.21 8.13 -0.03
C SER A 84 9.40 7.60 -0.80
N GLU A 85 9.36 6.30 -1.05
CA GLU A 85 10.39 5.59 -1.78
C GLU A 85 9.83 5.07 -3.10
N PHE A 86 10.64 5.15 -4.15
CA PHE A 86 10.30 4.64 -5.47
C PHE A 86 11.17 3.43 -5.77
N LEU A 87 10.54 2.30 -6.09
CA LEU A 87 11.26 1.06 -6.46
C LEU A 87 11.92 1.16 -7.84
N PHE A 88 11.41 2.05 -8.71
CA PHE A 88 11.85 2.20 -10.09
C PHE A 88 12.10 3.67 -10.44
N PRO A 89 12.89 3.96 -11.49
CA PRO A 89 13.13 5.32 -11.96
C PRO A 89 11.83 6.04 -12.33
N LEU A 90 11.75 7.32 -11.97
CA LEU A 90 10.65 8.19 -12.36
C LEU A 90 11.01 8.97 -13.62
N TYR A 91 10.07 8.98 -14.56
CA TYR A 91 10.18 9.77 -15.78
C TYR A 91 9.17 10.91 -15.69
N ALA A 92 9.68 12.14 -15.73
CA ALA A 92 8.87 13.34 -15.72
C ALA A 92 9.27 14.23 -16.88
N LYS A 93 8.27 14.84 -17.53
CA LYS A 93 8.50 15.88 -18.54
C LYS A 93 9.06 17.15 -17.89
N GLU A 94 8.67 17.40 -16.65
CA GLU A 94 9.01 18.62 -15.94
C GLU A 94 9.09 18.38 -14.43
N ILE A 95 10.12 18.95 -13.80
CA ILE A 95 10.34 18.92 -12.36
C ILE A 95 10.38 20.37 -11.88
N ARG A 96 9.47 20.74 -10.98
CA ARG A 96 9.38 22.09 -10.41
C ARG A 96 9.28 22.02 -8.90
N SER A 97 9.87 23.01 -8.23
CA SER A 97 9.62 23.24 -6.81
C SER A 97 8.29 23.97 -6.59
N ARG A 98 7.86 24.03 -5.32
CA ARG A 98 6.72 24.86 -4.90
C ARG A 98 7.05 26.34 -5.09
N VAL A 99 6.02 27.16 -5.29
CA VAL A 99 6.13 28.63 -5.32
C VAL A 99 6.93 29.10 -4.10
N ASP A 100 7.90 29.98 -4.35
CA ASP A 100 8.83 30.55 -3.36
C ASP A 100 9.68 29.53 -2.58
N SER A 101 9.82 28.30 -3.09
CA SER A 101 10.66 27.26 -2.47
C SER A 101 11.73 26.76 -3.45
N PRO A 102 12.97 26.47 -3.00
CA PRO A 102 13.98 25.86 -3.85
C PRO A 102 13.67 24.37 -4.13
N LEU A 103 14.17 23.86 -5.25
CA LEU A 103 14.21 22.41 -5.49
C LEU A 103 15.45 21.85 -4.80
N LEU A 104 15.25 21.07 -3.74
CA LEU A 104 16.33 20.45 -2.98
C LEU A 104 16.52 19.00 -3.41
N LEU A 105 17.73 18.66 -3.85
CA LEU A 105 18.16 17.29 -4.15
C LEU A 105 19.31 16.94 -3.22
N GLN A 106 19.12 15.93 -2.37
CA GLN A 106 20.13 15.47 -1.40
C GLN A 106 20.40 13.99 -1.62
N SER A 107 21.67 13.62 -1.63
CA SER A 107 22.11 12.23 -1.77
C SER A 107 23.34 12.00 -0.89
N PRO A 108 23.44 10.86 -0.20
CA PRO A 108 24.68 10.45 0.46
C PRO A 108 25.78 10.02 -0.54
N GLN A 109 25.41 9.86 -1.81
CA GLN A 109 26.28 9.51 -2.93
C GLN A 109 26.31 10.63 -3.97
N ASN A 110 27.03 10.42 -5.06
CA ASN A 110 27.12 11.39 -6.14
C ASN A 110 25.74 11.66 -6.77
N VAL A 111 25.49 12.92 -7.13
CA VAL A 111 24.32 13.33 -7.92
C VAL A 111 24.77 13.63 -9.33
N THR A 112 24.20 12.93 -10.31
CA THR A 112 24.55 13.09 -11.73
C THR A 112 23.36 13.60 -12.53
N LEU A 113 23.55 14.74 -13.20
CA LEU A 113 22.63 15.27 -14.20
C LEU A 113 23.20 14.97 -15.59
N SER A 114 22.42 14.33 -16.45
CA SER A 114 22.82 14.02 -17.83
C SER A 114 21.86 14.60 -18.83
N ALA A 115 22.36 15.37 -19.78
CA ALA A 115 21.66 15.75 -20.99
C ALA A 115 21.82 14.64 -22.03
N ARG A 116 20.73 14.26 -22.71
CA ARG A 116 20.71 13.18 -23.70
C ARG A 116 20.03 13.59 -25.00
N THR A 117 20.43 13.00 -26.11
CA THR A 117 19.75 13.14 -27.41
C THR A 117 18.47 12.30 -27.45
N VAL A 118 17.69 12.43 -28.54
CA VAL A 118 16.49 11.64 -28.79
C VAL A 118 16.82 10.14 -28.93
N GLU A 119 18.01 9.82 -29.42
CA GLU A 119 18.55 8.47 -29.55
C GLU A 119 19.06 7.90 -28.20
N GLY A 120 19.12 8.74 -27.15
CA GLY A 120 19.54 8.34 -25.80
C GLY A 120 21.02 8.55 -25.50
N GLU A 121 21.79 9.08 -26.44
CA GLU A 121 23.21 9.36 -26.29
C GLU A 121 23.46 10.54 -25.34
N VAL A 122 24.43 10.42 -24.45
CA VAL A 122 24.74 11.48 -23.45
C VAL A 122 25.57 12.58 -24.09
N THR A 123 25.01 13.79 -24.20
CA THR A 123 25.70 14.96 -24.78
C THR A 123 26.42 15.81 -23.74
N GLY A 124 25.98 15.73 -22.48
CA GLY A 124 26.55 16.49 -21.40
C GLY A 124 26.25 15.83 -20.06
N ARG A 125 27.18 15.94 -19.11
CA ARG A 125 27.05 15.36 -17.78
C ARG A 125 27.66 16.28 -16.73
N LEU A 126 26.90 16.55 -15.70
CA LEU A 126 27.30 17.27 -14.49
C LEU A 126 27.19 16.31 -13.32
N THR A 127 28.30 16.02 -12.64
CA THR A 127 28.34 15.10 -11.49
C THR A 127 28.81 15.88 -10.27
N ALA A 128 27.96 15.99 -9.25
CA ALA A 128 28.33 16.52 -7.94
C ALA A 128 28.73 15.36 -7.02
N GLY A 129 30.02 15.26 -6.72
CA GLY A 129 30.56 14.33 -5.74
C GLY A 129 30.86 14.99 -4.39
N PRO A 130 31.34 14.22 -3.39
CA PRO A 130 31.62 14.73 -2.05
C PRO A 130 32.81 15.71 -1.98
N GLN A 131 33.75 15.62 -2.92
CA GLN A 131 34.98 16.42 -2.93
C GLN A 131 35.08 17.40 -4.10
N MET A 132 34.46 17.07 -5.24
CA MET A 132 34.55 17.88 -6.46
C MET A 132 33.27 17.77 -7.28
N VAL A 133 33.04 18.79 -8.09
CA VAL A 133 32.00 18.80 -9.12
C VAL A 133 32.68 18.62 -10.47
N GLU A 134 32.31 17.57 -11.19
CA GLU A 134 32.84 17.24 -12.51
C GLU A 134 31.82 17.61 -13.59
N ILE A 135 32.29 18.26 -14.65
CA ILE A 135 31.48 18.66 -15.79
C ILE A 135 32.12 18.09 -17.06
N GLN A 136 31.34 17.34 -17.81
CA GLN A 136 31.71 16.77 -19.11
C GLN A 136 30.75 17.32 -20.15
N SER A 137 31.21 18.29 -20.93
CA SER A 137 30.43 18.95 -21.98
C SER A 137 31.37 19.57 -23.01
N GLN A 138 30.91 19.76 -24.26
CA GLN A 138 31.70 20.43 -25.31
C GLN A 138 31.93 21.92 -25.01
N HIS A 139 30.96 22.55 -24.34
CA HIS A 139 31.02 23.98 -24.00
C HIS A 139 30.53 24.15 -22.57
N PHE A 140 31.27 24.90 -21.77
CA PHE A 140 30.88 25.25 -20.41
C PHE A 140 31.01 26.76 -20.20
N HIS A 141 29.94 27.39 -19.73
CA HIS A 141 29.89 28.84 -19.51
C HIS A 141 29.31 29.16 -18.13
N ILE A 142 29.95 30.10 -17.45
CA ILE A 142 29.46 30.73 -16.22
C ILE A 142 29.31 32.22 -16.51
N ASN A 143 28.09 32.74 -16.36
CA ASN A 143 27.78 34.15 -16.56
C ASN A 143 27.47 34.84 -15.23
N SER A 144 27.78 36.13 -15.15
CA SER A 144 27.32 37.01 -14.07
C SER A 144 25.81 37.25 -14.17
N ARG A 145 25.21 37.80 -13.11
CA ARG A 145 23.80 38.24 -13.11
C ARG A 145 23.49 39.23 -14.24
N ASP A 146 24.49 40.00 -14.66
CA ASP A 146 24.37 40.99 -15.74
C ASP A 146 24.63 40.40 -17.14
N GLY A 147 24.70 39.07 -17.27
CA GLY A 147 24.90 38.36 -18.54
C GLY A 147 26.33 38.37 -19.08
N ARG A 148 27.30 38.96 -18.37
CA ARG A 148 28.72 38.96 -18.76
C ARG A 148 29.38 37.60 -18.49
N PRO A 149 30.21 37.06 -19.40
CA PRO A 149 30.90 35.81 -19.18
C PRO A 149 32.00 35.96 -18.11
N LEU A 150 31.98 35.08 -17.11
CA LEU A 150 32.98 34.99 -16.04
C LEU A 150 33.98 33.86 -16.28
N PHE A 151 33.51 32.74 -16.82
CA PHE A 151 34.32 31.59 -17.15
C PHE A 151 33.72 30.88 -18.36
N THR A 152 34.55 30.62 -19.36
CA THR A 152 34.16 29.90 -20.58
C THR A 152 35.24 28.89 -20.88
N VAL A 153 34.84 27.64 -21.17
CA VAL A 153 35.75 26.59 -21.61
C VAL A 153 35.15 25.90 -22.82
N ASP A 154 35.96 25.77 -23.86
CA ASP A 154 35.70 24.94 -25.03
C ASP A 154 36.92 24.04 -25.34
N GLU A 155 36.90 23.32 -26.46
CA GLU A 155 38.00 22.42 -26.86
C GLU A 155 39.33 23.12 -27.17
N ARG A 156 39.32 24.43 -27.40
CA ARG A 156 40.47 25.21 -27.87
C ARG A 156 41.05 26.10 -26.79
N GLU A 157 40.20 26.70 -25.96
CA GLU A 157 40.61 27.67 -24.97
C GLU A 157 39.76 27.64 -23.70
N ALA A 158 40.40 28.08 -22.61
CA ALA A 158 39.74 28.40 -21.36
C ALA A 158 39.93 29.89 -21.09
N VAL A 159 38.83 30.64 -21.08
CA VAL A 159 38.81 32.09 -20.88
C VAL A 159 38.25 32.40 -19.51
N VAL A 160 39.01 33.18 -18.73
CA VAL A 160 38.60 33.68 -17.42
C VAL A 160 38.41 35.19 -17.49
N GLY A 161 37.27 35.69 -17.04
CA GLY A 161 36.97 37.12 -17.03
C GLY A 161 37.95 37.90 -16.14
N ALA A 162 38.64 38.88 -16.71
CA ALA A 162 39.70 39.64 -16.02
C ALA A 162 39.18 40.50 -14.85
N ASP A 163 37.89 40.87 -14.86
CA ASP A 163 37.33 41.85 -13.92
C ASP A 163 37.32 41.40 -12.45
N LYS A 164 37.43 40.09 -12.17
CA LYS A 164 37.35 39.54 -10.80
C LYS A 164 38.33 38.41 -10.49
N LEU A 165 39.33 38.16 -11.33
CA LEU A 165 40.33 37.13 -11.04
C LEU A 165 41.28 37.63 -9.93
N ARG A 166 41.19 37.02 -8.74
CA ARG A 166 42.15 37.24 -7.65
C ARG A 166 42.97 35.97 -7.46
N VAL A 167 44.24 36.02 -7.82
CA VAL A 167 45.22 34.96 -7.55
C VAL A 167 45.84 35.25 -6.18
N THR A 168 45.71 34.32 -5.23
CA THR A 168 46.33 34.36 -3.90
C THR A 168 47.24 33.16 -3.71
#